data_AF-A0A924YGK7-F1
#
_entry.id   AF-A0A924YGK7-F1
#
_cell.length_a   1.000
_cell.length_b   1.000
_cell.length_c   1.000
_cell.angle_alpha   90.00
_cell.angle_beta   90.00
_cell.angle_gamma   90.00
#
_symmetry.space_group_name_H-M   'P 1'
#
loop_
_entity.id
_entity.type
_entity.pdbx_description
1 polymer ?
#
loop_
_entity_poly.entity_id
_entity_poly.type
_entity_poly.pdbx_seq_one_letter_code
_entity_poly.pdbx_strand_id
1 'polypeptide(L)'
;CRKPKPGLILQAAQQWNIDLAASFIVGDRWSDIAAGQAAGCRTVFISGGEHGNYGKLEQCQPDWLARDLTQAAEIILDNTPP
;
A
#
# COMPACT_ATOMS: atom_id res chain seq x y z
N CYS A 1 6.50 0.07 -16.72
CA CYS A 1 5.79 1.02 -15.82
C CYS A 1 6.60 1.17 -14.54
N ARG A 2 6.68 2.36 -13.92
CA ARG A 2 7.38 2.57 -12.64
C ARG A 2 6.47 3.34 -11.69
N LYS A 3 6.45 2.94 -10.41
CA LYS A 3 5.80 3.68 -9.33
C LYS A 3 6.24 5.16 -9.37
N PRO A 4 5.34 6.13 -9.17
CA PRO A 4 4.00 6.00 -8.60
C PRO A 4 2.88 5.61 -9.60
N LYS A 5 3.18 5.32 -10.86
CA LYS A 5 2.13 4.88 -11.81
C LYS A 5 1.62 3.47 -11.44
N PRO A 6 0.29 3.22 -11.43
CA PRO A 6 -0.30 1.96 -10.94
C PRO A 6 -0.24 0.81 -11.96
N GLY A 7 0.45 0.96 -13.10
CA GLY A 7 0.25 0.05 -14.25
C GLY A 7 0.52 -1.43 -13.97
N LEU A 8 1.47 -1.78 -13.09
CA LEU A 8 1.69 -3.19 -12.72
C LEU A 8 0.58 -3.73 -11.80
N ILE A 9 -0.01 -2.89 -10.95
CA ILE A 9 -1.14 -3.26 -10.08
C ILE A 9 -2.38 -3.52 -10.95
N LEU A 10 -2.67 -2.60 -11.87
CA LEU A 10 -3.79 -2.74 -12.81
C LEU A 10 -3.62 -3.97 -13.72
N GLN A 11 -2.40 -4.23 -14.20
CA GLN A 11 -2.11 -5.43 -14.98
C GLN A 11 -2.34 -6.70 -14.17
N ALA A 12 -1.90 -6.74 -12.91
CA ALA A 12 -2.14 -7.88 -12.03
C ALA A 12 -3.64 -8.10 -11.78
N ALA A 13 -4.40 -7.02 -11.55
CA ALA A 13 -5.85 -7.10 -11.39
C ALA A 13 -6.54 -7.72 -12.60
N GLN A 14 -6.16 -7.30 -13.80
CA GLN A 14 -6.70 -7.85 -15.03
C GLN A 14 -6.30 -9.31 -15.23
N GLN A 15 -5.04 -9.66 -14.98
CA GLN A 15 -4.50 -11.00 -15.22
C GLN A 15 -5.07 -12.04 -14.25
N TRP A 16 -5.32 -11.64 -12.99
CA TRP A 16 -5.68 -12.56 -11.92
C TRP A 16 -7.09 -12.32 -11.36
N ASN A 17 -7.87 -11.46 -12.00
CA ASN A 17 -9.24 -11.08 -11.59
C ASN A 17 -9.31 -10.63 -10.11
N ILE A 18 -8.38 -9.75 -9.71
CA ILE A 18 -8.27 -9.25 -8.34
C ILE A 18 -9.21 -8.06 -8.15
N ASP A 19 -10.01 -8.07 -7.09
CA ASP A 19 -10.74 -6.89 -6.64
C ASP A 19 -9.80 -5.91 -5.92
N LEU A 20 -9.45 -4.83 -6.62
CA LEU A 20 -8.54 -3.81 -6.10
C LEU A 20 -9.14 -3.04 -4.91
N ALA A 21 -10.46 -2.83 -4.86
CA ALA A 21 -11.11 -2.10 -3.78
C ALA A 21 -11.12 -2.89 -2.45
N ALA A 22 -11.07 -4.22 -2.55
CA ALA A 22 -10.89 -5.14 -1.44
C ALA A 22 -9.41 -5.48 -1.17
N SER A 23 -8.48 -4.94 -1.95
CA SER A 23 -7.05 -5.24 -1.84
C SER A 23 -6.28 -4.17 -1.08
N PHE A 24 -5.15 -4.59 -0.50
CA PHE A 24 -4.22 -3.73 0.22
C PHE A 24 -2.87 -3.66 -0.50
N ILE A 25 -2.27 -2.48 -0.54
CA ILE A 25 -0.88 -2.25 -0.90
C ILE A 25 -0.11 -1.88 0.36
N VAL A 26 0.91 -2.66 0.68
CA VAL A 26 1.81 -2.43 1.81
C VAL A 26 3.17 -2.01 1.25
N GLY A 27 3.75 -0.91 1.74
CA GLY A 27 5.05 -0.44 1.26
C GLY A 27 5.74 0.54 2.20
N ASP A 28 7.04 0.72 2.02
CA ASP A 28 7.91 1.59 2.83
C ASP A 28 8.24 2.92 2.11
N ARG A 29 7.71 3.12 0.89
CA ARG A 29 7.95 4.33 0.10
C ARG A 29 6.63 5.00 -0.27
N TRP A 30 6.66 6.33 -0.29
CA TRP A 30 5.52 7.15 -0.74
C TRP A 30 5.01 6.73 -2.13
N SER A 31 5.89 6.26 -3.01
CA SER A 31 5.54 5.83 -4.37
C SER A 31 4.73 4.54 -4.38
N ASP A 32 4.84 3.70 -3.34
CA ASP A 32 4.01 2.51 -3.17
C ASP A 32 2.59 2.91 -2.82
N ILE A 33 2.45 3.84 -1.86
CA ILE A 33 1.18 4.40 -1.42
C ILE A 33 0.48 5.11 -2.57
N ALA A 34 1.18 6.02 -3.27
CA ALA A 34 0.63 6.73 -4.41
C ALA A 34 0.19 5.79 -5.54
N ALA A 35 0.94 4.70 -5.79
CA ALA A 35 0.54 3.69 -6.78
C ALA A 35 -0.68 2.89 -6.33
N GLY A 36 -0.76 2.50 -5.05
CA GLY A 36 -1.92 1.79 -4.50
C GLY A 36 -3.19 2.63 -4.55
N GLN A 37 -3.11 3.89 -4.12
CA GLN A 37 -4.23 4.84 -4.18
C GLN A 37 -4.69 5.08 -5.63
N ALA A 38 -3.75 5.29 -6.56
CA ALA A 38 -4.09 5.46 -7.97
C ALA A 38 -4.70 4.19 -8.59
N ALA A 39 -4.45 3.01 -8.02
CA ALA A 39 -5.07 1.75 -8.42
C ALA A 39 -6.44 1.51 -7.75
N GLY A 40 -6.82 2.32 -6.75
CA GLY A 40 -8.03 2.10 -5.95
C GLY A 40 -7.86 1.08 -4.82
N CYS A 41 -6.62 0.72 -4.47
CA CYS A 41 -6.33 -0.11 -3.31
C CYS A 41 -6.34 0.69 -2.02
N ARG A 42 -6.58 -0.03 -0.93
CA ARG A 42 -6.26 0.41 0.43
C ARG A 42 -4.74 0.39 0.66
N THR A 43 -4.21 1.26 1.50
CA THR A 43 -2.76 1.47 1.61
C THR A 43 -2.25 1.47 3.05
N VAL A 44 -1.17 0.73 3.29
CA VAL A 44 -0.48 0.68 4.59
C VAL A 44 0.98 1.07 4.37
N PHE A 45 1.42 2.12 5.05
CA PHE A 45 2.81 2.57 4.99
C PHE A 45 3.62 2.04 6.16
N ILE A 46 4.74 1.38 5.88
CA ILE A 46 5.65 0.88 6.91
C ILE A 46 6.66 1.96 7.28
N SER A 47 6.52 2.56 8.46
CA SER A 47 7.39 3.64 8.93
C SER A 47 8.64 3.16 9.67
N GLY A 48 8.69 1.93 10.21
CA GLY A 48 9.69 1.54 11.22
C GLY A 48 10.94 0.76 10.76
N GLY A 49 11.30 0.76 9.48
CA GLY A 49 12.54 0.11 9.03
C GLY A 49 13.81 0.93 9.33
N GLU A 50 14.96 0.29 9.54
CA GLU A 50 16.28 0.95 9.68
C GLU A 50 16.68 1.79 8.44
N HIS A 51 16.03 1.54 7.30
CA HIS A 51 16.15 2.31 6.06
C HIS A 51 14.97 3.27 5.82
N GLY A 52 14.13 3.49 6.85
CA GLY A 52 12.89 4.24 6.81
C GLY A 52 13.10 5.67 6.34
N ASN A 53 12.64 5.94 5.12
CA ASN A 53 12.63 7.27 4.51
C ASN A 53 11.45 8.06 5.12
N TYR A 54 11.51 8.36 6.42
CA TYR A 54 10.49 9.15 7.13
C TYR A 54 10.19 10.49 6.44
N GLY A 55 11.19 11.07 5.78
CA GLY A 55 11.10 12.35 5.08
C GLY A 55 10.20 12.40 3.84
N LYS A 56 9.40 11.37 3.56
CA LYS A 56 8.47 11.36 2.41
C LYS A 56 7.02 11.01 2.75
N LEU A 57 6.68 10.81 4.02
CA LEU A 57 5.28 10.71 4.44
C LEU A 57 4.49 11.99 4.10
N GLU A 58 5.14 13.15 4.08
CA GLU A 58 4.50 14.40 3.62
C GLU A 58 4.01 14.35 2.16
N GLN A 59 4.52 13.40 1.35
CA GLN A 59 4.21 13.26 -0.08
C GLN A 59 3.03 12.30 -0.35
N CYS A 60 2.47 11.64 0.68
CA CYS A 60 1.34 10.73 0.53
C CYS A 60 0.50 10.65 1.82
N GLN A 61 -0.79 10.37 1.72
CA GLN A 61 -1.64 10.12 2.88
C GLN A 61 -2.08 8.65 2.87
N PRO A 62 -1.30 7.71 3.44
CA PRO A 62 -1.73 6.32 3.50
C PRO A 62 -2.96 6.17 4.39
N ASP A 63 -3.75 5.12 4.15
CA ASP A 63 -4.93 4.83 4.99
C ASP A 63 -4.49 4.42 6.40
N TRP A 64 -3.38 3.68 6.52
CA TRP A 64 -2.77 3.32 7.80
C TRP A 64 -1.25 3.43 7.82
N LEU A 65 -0.71 3.60 9.03
CA LEU A 65 0.71 3.49 9.34
C LEU A 65 0.96 2.20 10.12
N ALA A 66 1.99 1.46 9.71
CA ALA A 66 2.49 0.29 10.39
C ALA A 66 3.97 0.49 10.73
N ARG A 67 4.42 0.00 11.88
CA ARG A 67 5.83 0.04 12.28
C ARG A 67 6.64 -1.06 11.60
N ASP A 68 6.01 -2.19 11.30
CA ASP A 68 6.61 -3.38 10.70
C ASP A 68 5.53 -4.19 9.96
N LEU A 69 5.94 -5.30 9.33
CA LEU A 69 5.02 -6.17 8.61
C LEU A 69 4.01 -6.87 9.52
N THR A 70 4.36 -7.11 10.79
CA THR A 70 3.45 -7.73 11.76
C THR A 70 2.27 -6.80 12.03
N GLN A 71 2.54 -5.53 12.32
CA GLN A 71 1.48 -4.54 12.50
C GLN A 71 0.68 -4.30 11.21
N ALA A 72 1.33 -4.34 10.05
CA ALA A 72 0.61 -4.23 8.78
C ALA A 72 -0.37 -5.40 8.56
N ALA A 73 0.01 -6.62 8.97
CA ALA A 73 -0.87 -7.78 8.92
C ALA A 73 -2.05 -7.66 9.89
N GLU A 74 -1.82 -7.19 11.11
CA GLU A 74 -2.88 -6.92 12.09
C GLU A 74 -3.91 -5.92 11.53
N ILE A 75 -3.45 -4.82 10.94
CA ILE A 75 -4.31 -3.83 10.27
C ILE A 75 -5.17 -4.50 9.18
N ILE A 76 -4.58 -5.35 8.34
CA ILE A 76 -5.32 -6.03 7.27
C ILE A 76 -6.38 -6.96 7.85
N LEU A 77 -6.06 -7.73 8.89
CA LEU A 77 -7.00 -8.63 9.54
C LEU A 77 -8.17 -7.89 10.18
N ASP A 78 -7.91 -6.74 10.82
CA ASP A 78 -8.94 -5.94 11.48
C ASP A 78 -9.85 -5.17 10.50
N ASN A 79 -9.38 -4.92 9.27
CA ASN A 79 -10.07 -4.10 8.26
C ASN A 79 -10.58 -4.92 7.06
N THR A 80 -10.47 -6.25 7.11
CA THR A 80 -11.10 -7.13 6.13
C THR A 80 -12.48 -7.53 6.67
N PRO A 81 -13.59 -7.20 5.97
CA PRO A 81 -14.91 -7.64 6.39
C PRO A 81 -15.01 -9.18 6.38
N PRO A 82 -15.86 -9.76 7.25
CA PRO A 82 -16.00 -11.21 7.40
C PRO A 82 -16.48 -11.93 6.14
#